data_AF-A0AAW1TPY6-F1
#
_entry.id   AF-A0AAW1TPY6-F1
#
_cell.length_a   1.000
_cell.length_b   1.000
_cell.length_c   1.000
_cell.angle_alpha   90.00
_cell.angle_beta   90.00
_cell.angle_gamma   90.00
#
_symmetry.space_group_name_H-M   'P 1'
#
loop_
_entity.id
_entity.type
_entity.pdbx_description
1 polymer ?
#
loop_
_entity_poly.entity_id
_entity_poly.type
_entity_poly.pdbx_seq_one_letter_code
_entity_poly.pdbx_strand_id
1 'polypeptide(L)'
;MLLFNKKIIFQIRRYSHSNVHLKILQDAFGLAVPEANKFLRNIRQTNTDKFSGCIKMCRNLGFSDEEILEYPGLLNGPPMILEQHFMTLEEGGFHTITPYILLKYRKFFSKSIKDLKTDHLIKKEVNVAKSFASYFDPQPDANVMNYDEFTDDQQWRDVHYRLLKMYLKWRLQATSEEIDLLFRIHHMVHNKSVRLLCENIHLALEVGLTLRRIVKSGYILHSYPKYTKEVLRDFHNIAGGDLKKAILGCPKLFMVSPKNYAKIYGILKEHNISDETIRNQLNIFQLSPQTVKYRLEEIENTPELNILKHNVNFLKLVVHHQRAKSRLSFLQELQMKCLPLSILSQDKPIDTHVRNGMDINKLKDVLALLKSLLGKDPKHFEKSLRRHPFHLAVPLQRIEDTFDCLVKMKFQSDAICKVVSILLYPRSTIKAALKEVRSNPILGRCVTSQFQKLNLVLYTIEKKHHFTGNGVWLDSSNDITTNSTNKD
;
A
#
# COMPACT_ATOMS: atom_id res chain seq x y z
N MET A 1 -14.87 -15.14 25.98
CA MET A 1 -14.02 -16.10 25.24
C MET A 1 -12.97 -15.47 24.30
N LEU A 2 -13.18 -14.30 23.67
CA LEU A 2 -12.21 -13.70 22.72
C LEU A 2 -10.90 -13.16 23.34
N LEU A 3 -10.86 -12.86 24.65
CA LEU A 3 -9.67 -12.35 25.34
C LEU A 3 -8.67 -13.44 25.73
N PHE A 4 -9.14 -14.67 26.00
CA PHE A 4 -8.29 -15.80 26.40
C PHE A 4 -7.41 -16.28 25.24
N ASN A 5 -7.93 -16.21 24.01
CA ASN A 5 -7.25 -16.68 22.80
C ASN A 5 -6.07 -15.78 22.38
N LYS A 6 -6.16 -14.45 22.60
CA LYS A 6 -5.06 -13.52 22.30
C LYS A 6 -3.85 -13.74 23.20
N LYS A 7 -4.06 -14.11 24.48
CA LYS A 7 -2.98 -14.30 25.46
C LYS A 7 -2.18 -15.57 25.16
N ILE A 8 -2.86 -16.65 24.78
CA ILE A 8 -2.24 -17.92 24.36
C ILE A 8 -1.50 -17.72 23.03
N ILE A 9 -2.10 -17.08 22.02
CA ILE A 9 -1.42 -16.77 20.74
C ILE A 9 -0.19 -15.88 20.97
N PHE A 10 -0.26 -14.91 21.88
CA PHE A 10 0.87 -14.06 22.25
C PHE A 10 1.98 -14.85 22.95
N GLN A 11 1.63 -15.78 23.85
CA GLN A 11 2.59 -16.67 24.52
C GLN A 11 3.25 -17.64 23.53
N ILE A 12 2.48 -18.25 22.63
CA ILE A 12 3.00 -19.15 21.58
C ILE A 12 3.92 -18.39 20.62
N ARG A 13 3.54 -17.19 20.17
CA ARG A 13 4.42 -16.34 19.34
C ARG A 13 5.67 -15.91 20.08
N ARG A 14 5.55 -15.56 21.36
CA ARG A 14 6.72 -15.21 22.19
C ARG A 14 7.66 -16.40 22.34
N TYR A 15 7.12 -17.61 22.47
CA TYR A 15 7.90 -18.85 22.54
C TYR A 15 8.60 -19.19 21.21
N SER A 16 7.91 -19.07 20.06
CA SER A 16 8.50 -19.35 18.76
C SER A 16 9.58 -18.32 18.35
N HIS A 17 9.35 -17.02 18.61
CA HIS A 17 10.36 -16.00 18.39
C HIS A 17 11.54 -16.12 19.36
N SER A 18 11.31 -16.62 20.58
CA SER A 18 12.37 -16.89 21.55
C SER A 18 13.39 -17.90 21.00
N ASN A 19 12.94 -18.96 20.33
CA ASN A 19 13.86 -19.97 19.77
C ASN A 19 14.69 -19.44 18.60
N VAL A 20 14.11 -18.61 17.73
CA VAL A 20 14.85 -17.99 16.63
C VAL A 20 15.82 -16.93 17.15
N HIS A 21 15.42 -16.11 18.13
CA HIS A 21 16.33 -15.15 18.76
C HIS A 21 17.44 -15.86 19.54
N LEU A 22 17.14 -17.00 20.17
CA LEU A 22 18.14 -17.82 20.82
C LEU A 22 19.19 -18.27 19.81
N LYS A 23 18.77 -18.84 18.68
CA LYS A 23 19.70 -19.23 17.61
C LYS A 23 20.53 -18.03 17.12
N ILE A 24 19.92 -16.87 16.91
CA ILE A 24 20.65 -15.65 16.53
C ILE A 24 21.69 -15.27 17.60
N LEU A 25 21.37 -15.38 18.88
CA LEU A 25 22.32 -15.06 19.96
C LEU A 25 23.48 -16.05 19.99
N GLN A 26 23.22 -17.33 19.79
CA GLN A 26 24.26 -18.35 19.68
C GLN A 26 25.15 -18.10 18.47
N ASP A 27 24.55 -17.86 17.30
CA ASP A 27 25.26 -17.64 16.05
C ASP A 27 26.05 -16.32 16.06
N ALA A 28 25.47 -15.27 16.67
CA ALA A 28 26.10 -13.94 16.68
C ALA A 28 27.19 -13.82 17.74
N PHE A 29 26.99 -14.37 18.94
CA PHE A 29 27.83 -14.13 20.12
C PHE A 29 28.51 -15.39 20.68
N GLY A 30 28.29 -16.56 20.08
CA GLY A 30 28.89 -17.82 20.55
C GLY A 30 28.34 -18.33 21.89
N LEU A 31 27.20 -17.82 22.35
CA LEU A 31 26.67 -18.14 23.69
C LEU A 31 26.15 -19.58 23.81
N ALA A 32 26.30 -20.17 25.00
CA ALA A 32 25.62 -21.41 25.34
C ALA A 32 24.10 -21.18 25.50
N VAL A 33 23.30 -22.21 25.23
CA VAL A 33 21.81 -22.16 25.33
C VAL A 33 21.31 -21.60 26.68
N PRO A 34 21.87 -21.97 27.85
CA PRO A 34 21.42 -21.43 29.13
C PRO A 34 21.67 -19.93 29.28
N GLU A 35 22.80 -19.44 28.77
CA GLU A 35 23.20 -18.03 28.85
C GLU A 35 22.37 -17.17 27.90
N ALA A 36 22.18 -17.62 26.66
CA ALA A 36 21.30 -16.97 25.70
C ALA A 36 19.86 -16.86 26.24
N ASN A 37 19.36 -17.91 26.92
CA ASN A 37 18.03 -17.89 27.56
C ASN A 37 17.93 -16.86 28.69
N LYS A 38 18.98 -16.70 29.52
CA LYS A 38 19.03 -15.68 30.57
C LYS A 38 18.96 -14.27 29.95
N PHE A 39 19.68 -14.06 28.86
CA PHE A 39 19.73 -12.79 28.14
C PHE A 39 18.38 -12.42 27.52
N LEU A 40 17.69 -13.38 26.90
CA LEU A 40 16.37 -13.18 26.27
C LEU A 40 15.28 -12.70 27.24
N ARG A 41 15.42 -12.97 28.55
CA ARG A 41 14.44 -12.48 29.55
C ARG A 41 14.37 -10.95 29.57
N ASN A 42 15.46 -10.27 29.23
CA ASN A 42 15.57 -8.81 29.22
C ASN A 42 15.23 -8.18 27.86
N ILE A 43 14.99 -9.00 26.83
CA ILE A 43 14.66 -8.56 25.47
C ILE A 43 13.15 -8.65 25.25
N ARG A 44 12.57 -7.53 24.82
CA ARG A 44 11.14 -7.37 24.49
C ARG A 44 10.87 -7.35 23.00
N GLN A 45 11.92 -7.27 22.16
CA GLN A 45 11.76 -7.30 20.71
C GLN A 45 11.20 -8.64 20.26
N THR A 46 10.12 -8.62 19.48
CA THR A 46 9.48 -9.82 18.94
C THR A 46 9.78 -10.03 17.46
N ASN A 47 10.30 -9.01 16.78
CA ASN A 47 10.63 -9.10 15.36
C ASN A 47 12.11 -9.46 15.14
N THR A 48 12.32 -10.62 14.55
CA THR A 48 13.64 -11.22 14.28
C THR A 48 14.52 -10.38 13.34
N ASP A 49 13.94 -9.76 12.30
CA ASP A 49 14.69 -8.88 11.39
C ASP A 49 15.17 -7.62 12.11
N LYS A 50 14.33 -7.06 13.00
CA LYS A 50 14.71 -5.89 13.81
C LYS A 50 15.77 -6.24 14.82
N PHE A 51 15.65 -7.41 15.45
CA PHE A 51 16.60 -7.90 16.44
C PHE A 51 18.00 -8.08 15.84
N SER A 52 18.11 -8.87 14.77
CA SER A 52 19.37 -9.05 14.03
C SER A 52 19.91 -7.73 13.46
N GLY A 53 19.04 -6.85 12.98
CA GLY A 53 19.43 -5.51 12.53
C GLY A 53 20.03 -4.65 13.65
N CYS A 54 19.57 -4.78 14.89
CA CYS A 54 20.10 -3.99 16.01
C CYS A 54 21.50 -4.45 16.39
N ILE A 55 21.75 -5.76 16.40
CA ILE A 55 23.08 -6.33 16.64
C ILE A 55 24.06 -5.80 15.60
N LYS A 56 23.70 -5.92 14.31
CA LYS A 56 24.51 -5.37 13.21
C LYS A 56 24.76 -3.87 13.36
N MET A 57 23.73 -3.11 13.74
CA MET A 57 23.88 -1.66 13.95
C MET A 57 24.82 -1.36 15.11
N CYS A 58 24.71 -2.06 16.25
CA CYS A 58 25.59 -1.84 17.40
C CYS A 58 27.07 -2.11 17.05
N ARG A 59 27.34 -3.18 16.31
CA ARG A 59 28.69 -3.47 15.78
C ARG A 59 29.18 -2.39 14.82
N ASN A 60 28.32 -1.90 13.93
CA ASN A 60 28.66 -0.81 13.01
C ASN A 60 28.95 0.51 13.73
N LEU A 61 28.39 0.71 14.92
CA LEU A 61 28.70 1.85 15.80
C LEU A 61 29.99 1.64 16.61
N GLY A 62 30.67 0.50 16.45
CA GLY A 62 31.94 0.18 17.10
C GLY A 62 31.82 -0.52 18.45
N PHE A 63 30.63 -0.95 18.88
CA PHE A 63 30.47 -1.68 20.14
C PHE A 63 30.92 -3.13 20.00
N SER A 64 31.68 -3.58 21.00
CA SER A 64 32.07 -4.97 21.15
C SER A 64 30.88 -5.85 21.52
N ASP A 65 31.03 -7.15 21.31
CA ASP A 65 30.00 -8.13 21.61
C ASP A 65 29.74 -8.20 23.12
N GLU A 66 30.78 -8.06 23.94
CA GLU A 66 30.71 -8.01 25.40
C GLU A 66 29.86 -6.83 25.89
N GLU A 67 30.08 -5.63 25.33
CA GLU A 67 29.31 -4.45 25.74
C GLU A 67 27.84 -4.54 25.30
N ILE A 68 27.56 -5.15 24.15
CA ILE A 68 26.17 -5.38 23.70
C ILE A 68 25.46 -6.35 24.66
N LEU A 69 26.17 -7.38 25.13
CA LEU A 69 25.68 -8.35 26.10
C LEU A 69 25.55 -7.78 27.52
N GLU A 70 26.30 -6.74 27.86
CA GLU A 70 26.10 -6.02 29.13
C GLU A 70 24.81 -5.17 29.08
N TYR A 71 24.46 -4.63 27.90
CA TYR A 71 23.31 -3.73 27.71
C TYR A 71 22.26 -4.26 26.70
N PRO A 72 21.58 -5.39 26.99
CA PRO A 72 20.56 -6.01 26.12
C PRO A 72 19.44 -5.07 25.70
N GLY A 73 19.18 -4.05 26.53
CA GLY A 73 18.13 -3.07 26.31
C GLY A 73 18.24 -2.36 24.96
N LEU A 74 19.44 -2.25 24.40
CA LEU A 74 19.68 -1.67 23.07
C LEU A 74 18.94 -2.43 21.97
N LEU A 75 18.80 -3.75 22.11
CA LEU A 75 18.19 -4.61 21.10
C LEU A 75 16.65 -4.54 21.09
N ASN A 76 16.04 -3.78 22.00
CA ASN A 76 14.59 -3.63 22.10
C ASN A 76 13.99 -2.67 21.06
N GLY A 77 14.79 -1.73 20.54
CA GLY A 77 14.35 -0.71 19.59
C GLY A 77 14.41 -1.16 18.12
N PRO A 78 14.01 -0.29 17.19
CA PRO A 78 14.38 -0.39 15.78
C PRO A 78 15.85 0.06 15.57
N PRO A 79 16.63 -0.57 14.67
CA PRO A 79 18.05 -0.23 14.46
C PRO A 79 18.28 1.23 14.07
N MET A 80 17.40 1.77 13.21
CA MET A 80 17.48 3.15 12.73
C MET A 80 17.34 4.20 13.84
N ILE A 81 16.67 3.87 14.95
CA ILE A 81 16.51 4.78 16.08
C ILE A 81 17.81 4.81 16.92
N LEU A 82 18.50 3.68 17.04
CA LEU A 82 19.82 3.63 17.70
C LEU A 82 20.82 4.49 16.97
N GLU A 83 20.90 4.35 15.64
CA GLU A 83 21.78 5.17 14.82
C GLU A 83 21.44 6.66 14.94
N GLN A 84 20.15 7.02 14.87
CA GLN A 84 19.74 8.41 15.05
C GLN A 84 20.16 8.95 16.41
N HIS A 85 19.94 8.22 17.51
CA HIS A 85 20.33 8.66 18.84
C HIS A 85 21.85 8.82 18.96
N PHE A 86 22.62 7.88 18.42
CA PHE A 86 24.07 7.95 18.39
C PHE A 86 24.53 9.20 17.63
N MET A 87 23.99 9.41 16.43
CA MET A 87 24.32 10.57 15.60
C MET A 87 23.98 11.89 16.28
N THR A 88 22.83 11.97 16.96
CA THR A 88 22.40 13.17 17.67
C THR A 88 23.32 13.46 18.87
N LEU A 89 23.74 12.45 19.64
CA LEU A 89 24.71 12.62 20.73
C LEU A 89 26.07 13.13 20.22
N GLU A 90 26.58 12.53 19.13
CA GLU A 90 27.82 12.95 18.48
C GLU A 90 27.73 14.40 17.98
N GLU A 91 26.62 14.75 17.33
CA GLU A 91 26.37 16.10 16.82
C GLU A 91 26.38 17.16 17.92
N GLY A 92 25.86 16.83 19.10
CA GLY A 92 25.86 17.74 20.25
C GLY A 92 27.10 17.66 21.14
N GLY A 93 28.18 17.05 20.66
CA GLY A 93 29.52 17.17 21.26
C GLY A 93 29.90 16.11 22.30
N PHE A 94 29.16 14.99 22.38
CA PHE A 94 29.59 13.87 23.21
C PHE A 94 30.88 13.27 22.66
N HIS A 95 31.91 13.14 23.49
CA HIS A 95 33.21 12.64 23.04
C HIS A 95 33.31 11.11 23.02
N THR A 96 32.68 10.43 23.99
CA THR A 96 32.63 8.97 24.09
C THR A 96 31.18 8.54 24.31
N ILE A 97 30.60 7.84 23.35
CA ILE A 97 29.22 7.36 23.41
C ILE A 97 29.25 5.86 23.71
N THR A 98 29.02 5.50 24.97
CA THR A 98 28.96 4.09 25.38
C THR A 98 27.55 3.50 25.19
N PRO A 99 27.42 2.16 25.16
CA PRO A 99 26.11 1.47 25.16
C PRO A 99 25.17 1.91 26.28
N TYR A 100 25.70 2.18 27.48
CA TYR A 100 24.93 2.73 28.60
C TYR A 100 24.33 4.10 28.28
N ILE A 101 25.14 5.01 27.72
CA ILE A 101 24.70 6.36 27.35
C ILE A 101 23.59 6.28 26.30
N LEU A 102 23.79 5.45 25.27
CA LEU A 102 22.82 5.27 24.20
C LEU A 102 21.50 4.66 24.70
N LEU A 103 21.56 3.67 25.59
CA LEU A 103 20.38 3.07 26.21
C LEU A 103 19.61 4.10 27.06
N LYS A 104 20.33 5.00 27.73
CA LYS A 104 19.78 6.07 28.56
C LYS A 104 19.66 7.40 27.81
N TYR A 105 19.65 7.40 26.47
CA TYR A 105 19.59 8.59 25.63
C TYR A 105 18.61 9.65 26.14
N ARG A 106 17.36 9.28 26.42
CA ARG A 106 16.32 10.21 26.90
C ARG A 106 16.68 10.93 28.21
N LYS A 107 17.41 10.25 29.11
CA LYS A 107 17.87 10.84 30.38
C LYS A 107 18.89 11.94 30.10
N PHE A 108 19.87 11.67 29.24
CA PHE A 108 20.94 12.60 28.92
C PHE A 108 20.47 13.75 28.03
N PHE A 109 19.55 13.46 27.10
CA PHE A 109 18.95 14.45 26.20
C PHE A 109 18.22 15.58 26.96
N SER A 110 17.66 15.29 28.13
CA SER A 110 16.97 16.27 28.98
C SER A 110 17.85 16.96 30.03
N LYS A 111 19.15 16.62 30.13
CA LYS A 111 20.06 17.28 31.08
C LYS A 111 20.48 18.68 30.60
N SER A 112 20.86 19.54 31.53
CA SER A 112 21.54 20.79 31.19
C SER A 112 22.92 20.50 30.60
N ILE A 113 23.41 21.38 29.73
CA ILE A 113 24.75 21.22 29.14
C ILE A 113 25.82 21.28 30.23
N LYS A 114 25.64 22.13 31.24
CA LYS A 114 26.50 22.24 32.42
C LYS A 114 26.62 20.91 33.18
N ASP A 115 25.52 20.21 33.40
CA ASP A 115 25.55 18.89 34.05
C ASP A 115 26.29 17.87 33.19
N LEU A 116 26.04 17.87 31.87
CA LEU A 116 26.73 16.96 30.94
C LEU A 116 28.25 17.22 30.88
N LYS A 117 28.69 18.47 31.01
CA LYS A 117 30.10 18.85 31.11
C LYS A 117 30.70 18.47 32.46
N THR A 118 29.93 18.59 33.54
CA THR A 118 30.36 18.19 34.90
C THR A 118 30.51 16.68 35.00
N ASP A 119 29.61 15.93 34.36
CA ASP A 119 29.66 14.47 34.25
C ASP A 119 30.76 13.97 33.27
N HIS A 120 31.56 14.88 32.70
CA HIS A 120 32.59 14.59 31.69
C HIS A 120 32.06 13.87 30.45
N LEU A 121 30.78 14.03 30.10
CA LEU A 121 30.20 13.47 28.87
C LEU A 121 30.44 14.37 27.66
N ILE A 122 30.50 15.69 27.90
CA ILE A 122 30.88 16.72 26.93
C ILE A 122 32.12 17.43 27.48
N LYS A 123 33.10 17.73 26.63
CA LYS A 123 34.31 18.46 27.08
C LYS A 123 33.95 19.91 27.43
N LYS A 124 34.65 20.51 28.40
CA LYS A 124 34.30 21.83 28.95
C LYS A 124 34.33 22.93 27.90
N GLU A 125 35.30 22.84 26.99
CA GLU A 125 35.57 23.76 25.90
C GLU A 125 34.57 23.68 24.73
N VAL A 126 33.77 22.60 24.65
CA VAL A 126 32.84 22.41 23.53
C VAL A 126 31.64 23.34 23.69
N ASN A 127 31.41 24.18 22.67
CA ASN A 127 30.16 24.89 22.50
C ASN A 127 29.17 23.98 21.76
N VAL A 128 28.13 23.52 22.46
CA VAL A 128 27.15 22.56 21.95
C VAL A 128 26.40 23.10 20.74
N ALA A 129 26.05 24.39 20.73
CA ALA A 129 25.33 25.00 19.61
C ALA A 129 26.19 25.02 18.34
N LYS A 130 27.47 25.42 18.46
CA LYS A 130 28.44 25.38 17.35
C LYS A 130 28.72 23.95 16.89
N SER A 131 28.75 22.99 17.81
CA SER A 131 28.89 21.56 17.50
C SER A 131 27.76 21.09 16.59
N PHE A 132 26.49 21.31 16.97
CA PHE A 132 25.36 20.97 16.09
C PHE A 132 25.41 21.69 14.75
N ALA A 133 25.74 22.98 14.78
CA ALA A 133 25.76 23.80 13.58
C ALA A 133 26.76 23.31 12.53
N SER A 134 27.89 22.74 12.97
CA SER A 134 28.90 22.17 12.08
C SER A 134 28.38 21.05 11.17
N TYR A 135 27.25 20.44 11.53
CA TYR A 135 26.61 19.37 10.74
C TYR A 135 25.49 19.85 9.82
N PHE A 136 25.15 21.14 9.82
CA PHE A 136 24.18 21.67 8.85
C PHE A 136 24.73 21.60 7.42
N ASP A 137 23.88 21.15 6.50
CA ASP A 137 24.21 21.13 5.07
C ASP A 137 22.99 21.54 4.23
N PRO A 138 23.05 22.70 3.54
CA PRO A 138 24.15 23.68 3.52
C PRO A 138 24.28 24.44 4.85
N GLN A 139 25.46 25.04 5.07
CA GLN A 139 25.71 25.90 6.23
C GLN A 139 24.88 27.21 6.13
N PRO A 140 24.19 27.62 7.21
CA PRO A 140 23.43 28.87 7.22
C PRO A 140 24.35 30.10 7.21
N ASP A 141 23.86 31.21 6.67
CA ASP A 141 24.60 32.47 6.68
C ASP A 141 24.85 32.94 8.13
N ALA A 142 26.00 33.58 8.38
CA ALA A 142 26.38 34.04 9.71
C ALA A 142 25.32 34.96 10.38
N ASN A 143 24.55 35.69 9.58
CA ASN A 143 23.50 36.60 10.07
C ASN A 143 22.21 35.88 10.49
N VAL A 144 22.06 34.58 10.17
CA VAL A 144 20.83 33.81 10.45
C VAL A 144 20.90 33.13 11.82
N MET A 145 22.10 32.81 12.29
CA MET A 145 22.32 32.02 13.50
C MET A 145 23.29 32.71 14.45
N ASN A 146 22.77 33.26 15.55
CA ASN A 146 23.60 33.74 16.65
C ASN A 146 23.82 32.60 17.66
N TYR A 147 24.94 31.89 17.53
CA TYR A 147 25.26 30.74 18.39
C TYR A 147 25.66 31.13 19.81
N ASP A 148 26.01 32.39 20.04
CA ASP A 148 26.47 32.87 21.35
C ASP A 148 25.30 33.17 22.31
N GLU A 149 24.05 33.12 21.82
CA GLU A 149 22.82 33.18 22.65
C GLU A 149 22.55 31.89 23.43
N PHE A 150 23.26 30.80 23.13
CA PHE A 150 23.08 29.51 23.78
C PHE A 150 24.06 29.37 24.93
N THR A 151 23.53 29.10 26.13
CA THR A 151 24.32 29.00 27.36
C THR A 151 24.32 27.59 27.91
N ASP A 152 25.32 27.26 28.73
CA ASP A 152 25.47 25.93 29.31
C ASP A 152 24.36 25.59 30.34
N ASP A 153 23.65 26.58 30.86
CA ASP A 153 22.53 26.37 31.80
C ASP A 153 21.26 25.83 31.11
N GLN A 154 21.19 25.90 29.77
CA GLN A 154 20.05 25.39 29.01
C GLN A 154 20.07 23.86 28.91
N GLN A 155 18.88 23.27 28.74
CA GLN A 155 18.78 21.85 28.43
C GLN A 155 19.32 21.57 27.03
N TRP A 156 20.09 20.50 26.90
CA TRP A 156 20.70 20.09 25.64
C TRP A 156 19.65 19.91 24.53
N ARG A 157 18.50 19.30 24.87
CA ARG A 157 17.34 19.16 23.98
C ARG A 157 16.82 20.50 23.46
N ASP A 158 16.75 21.52 24.30
CA ASP A 158 16.16 22.81 23.94
C ASP A 158 17.06 23.57 22.97
N VAL A 159 18.38 23.49 23.19
CA VAL A 159 19.39 23.99 22.24
C VAL A 159 19.22 23.32 20.88
N HIS A 160 19.16 21.98 20.85
CA HIS A 160 18.93 21.21 19.63
C HIS A 160 17.61 21.60 18.93
N TYR A 161 16.51 21.68 19.67
CA TYR A 161 15.19 22.06 19.15
C TYR A 161 15.20 23.45 18.50
N ARG A 162 15.76 24.45 19.20
CA ARG A 162 15.82 25.83 18.72
C ARG A 162 16.67 25.95 17.47
N LEU A 163 17.84 25.30 17.44
CA LEU A 163 18.72 25.29 16.26
C LEU A 163 18.05 24.63 15.06
N LEU A 164 17.41 23.47 15.24
CA LEU A 164 16.66 22.83 14.16
C LEU A 164 15.53 23.71 13.64
N LYS A 165 14.80 24.40 14.52
CA LYS A 165 13.72 25.32 14.13
C LYS A 165 14.27 26.47 13.28
N MET A 166 15.35 27.12 13.72
CA MET A 166 16.01 28.21 12.98
C MET A 166 16.52 27.71 11.62
N TYR A 167 17.15 26.54 11.60
CA TYR A 167 17.70 25.95 10.39
C TYR A 167 16.59 25.61 9.38
N LEU A 168 15.52 24.94 9.81
CA LEU A 168 14.41 24.60 8.92
C LEU A 168 13.69 25.84 8.37
N LYS A 169 13.54 26.88 9.20
CA LYS A 169 12.97 28.16 8.76
C LYS A 169 13.78 28.75 7.59
N TRP A 170 15.10 28.85 7.76
CA TRP A 170 16.01 29.33 6.72
C TRP A 170 16.03 28.39 5.51
N ARG A 171 16.32 27.10 5.73
CA ARG A 171 16.56 26.11 4.67
C ARG A 171 15.34 25.87 3.79
N LEU A 172 14.15 25.86 4.38
CA LEU A 172 12.90 25.63 3.66
C LEU A 172 12.18 26.93 3.27
N GLN A 173 12.74 28.09 3.58
CA GLN A 173 12.13 29.41 3.35
C GLN A 173 10.70 29.47 3.91
N ALA A 174 10.51 28.89 5.09
CA ALA A 174 9.23 28.75 5.76
C ALA A 174 9.06 29.83 6.84
N THR A 175 7.81 30.12 7.23
CA THR A 175 7.55 31.00 8.37
C THR A 175 7.73 30.26 9.70
N SER A 176 7.85 31.00 10.81
CA SER A 176 7.94 30.40 12.13
C SER A 176 6.71 29.53 12.44
N GLU A 177 5.53 29.98 12.04
CA GLU A 177 4.24 29.32 12.24
C GLU A 177 4.14 28.02 11.44
N GLU A 178 4.66 28.02 10.20
CA GLU A 178 4.71 26.80 9.37
C GLU A 178 5.59 25.72 10.02
N ILE A 179 6.74 26.11 10.58
CA ILE A 179 7.63 25.16 11.26
C ILE A 179 7.04 24.68 12.59
N ASP A 180 6.40 25.56 13.37
CA ASP A 180 5.70 25.16 14.60
C ASP A 180 4.56 24.17 14.31
N LEU A 181 3.79 24.42 13.25
CA LEU A 181 2.76 23.50 12.78
C LEU A 181 3.38 22.16 12.34
N LEU A 182 4.49 22.20 11.62
CA LEU A 182 5.22 21.00 11.20
C LEU A 182 5.65 20.16 12.40
N PHE A 183 6.25 20.79 13.43
CA PHE A 183 6.65 20.09 14.65
C PHE A 183 5.46 19.56 15.46
N ARG A 184 4.33 20.26 15.45
CA ARG A 184 3.10 19.79 16.10
C ARG A 184 2.52 18.56 15.41
N ILE A 185 2.45 18.55 14.08
CA ILE A 185 1.91 17.42 13.30
C ILE A 185 2.91 16.26 13.25
N HIS A 186 4.21 16.57 13.11
CA HIS A 186 5.30 15.62 12.94
C HIS A 186 6.33 15.74 14.07
N HIS A 187 5.90 15.45 15.30
CA HIS A 187 6.71 15.56 16.53
C HIS A 187 8.07 14.85 16.51
N MET A 188 8.26 13.85 15.65
CA MET A 188 9.54 13.16 15.55
C MET A 188 10.62 13.98 14.85
N VAL A 189 10.26 15.00 14.06
CA VAL A 189 11.22 15.80 13.28
C VAL A 189 12.14 16.62 14.18
N HIS A 190 11.63 17.20 15.27
CA HIS A 190 12.43 18.05 16.15
C HIS A 190 13.39 17.28 17.08
N ASN A 191 13.30 15.94 17.13
CA ASN A 191 14.23 15.08 17.87
C ASN A 191 15.17 14.32 16.93
N LYS A 192 15.26 14.76 15.67
CA LYS A 192 16.03 14.08 14.63
C LYS A 192 17.44 14.63 14.55
N SER A 193 18.40 13.73 14.29
CA SER A 193 19.77 14.11 13.94
C SER A 193 19.77 15.13 12.79
N VAL A 194 20.64 16.13 12.93
CA VAL A 194 20.85 17.19 11.96
C VAL A 194 21.29 16.60 10.62
N ARG A 195 22.23 15.64 10.63
CA ARG A 195 22.71 14.97 9.41
C ARG A 195 21.58 14.27 8.66
N LEU A 196 20.81 13.43 9.35
CA LEU A 196 19.71 12.70 8.72
C LEU A 196 18.62 13.63 8.18
N LEU A 197 18.38 14.76 8.86
CA LEU A 197 17.44 15.77 8.42
C LEU A 197 17.93 16.49 7.16
N CYS A 198 19.19 16.93 7.13
CA CYS A 198 19.79 17.58 5.96
C CYS A 198 19.79 16.63 4.75
N GLU A 199 20.17 15.36 4.96
CA GLU A 199 20.16 14.33 3.93
C GLU A 199 18.76 14.09 3.34
N ASN A 200 17.73 14.07 4.19
CA ASN A 200 16.34 13.98 3.72
C ASN A 200 15.90 15.18 2.89
N ILE A 201 16.31 16.40 3.26
CA ILE A 201 16.02 17.61 2.49
C ILE A 201 16.72 17.53 1.13
N HIS A 202 17.99 17.14 1.13
CA HIS A 202 18.77 16.97 -0.10
C HIS A 202 18.12 15.95 -1.04
N LEU A 203 17.81 14.74 -0.54
CA LEU A 203 17.15 13.69 -1.33
C LEU A 203 15.79 14.12 -1.85
N ALA A 204 15.00 14.85 -1.04
CA ALA A 204 13.71 15.38 -1.49
C ALA A 204 13.85 16.36 -2.65
N LEU A 205 14.85 17.25 -2.59
CA LEU A 205 15.18 18.19 -3.66
C LEU A 205 15.69 17.46 -4.92
N GLU A 206 16.52 16.43 -4.76
CA GLU A 206 17.06 15.62 -5.87
C GLU A 206 15.96 14.85 -6.63
N VAL A 207 14.87 14.49 -5.94
CA VAL A 207 13.67 13.90 -6.56
C VAL A 207 12.79 14.96 -7.23
N GLY A 208 13.05 16.25 -6.98
CA GLY A 208 12.34 17.39 -7.58
C GLY A 208 11.21 17.96 -6.72
N LEU A 209 11.14 17.63 -5.42
CA LEU A 209 10.16 18.25 -4.52
C LEU A 209 10.55 19.70 -4.24
N THR A 210 9.58 20.61 -4.29
CA THR A 210 9.81 22.02 -3.93
C THR A 210 9.89 22.19 -2.42
N LEU A 211 10.57 23.25 -1.94
CA LEU A 211 10.68 23.57 -0.51
C LEU A 211 9.32 23.63 0.18
N ARG A 212 8.34 24.33 -0.44
CA ARG A 212 6.96 24.40 0.05
C ARG A 212 6.29 23.03 0.15
N ARG A 213 6.58 22.11 -0.78
CA ARG A 213 6.03 20.76 -0.75
C ARG A 213 6.66 19.89 0.34
N ILE A 214 7.94 20.10 0.65
CA ILE A 214 8.64 19.47 1.78
C ILE A 214 8.01 19.92 3.10
N VAL A 215 7.76 21.23 3.29
CA VAL A 215 7.08 21.76 4.48
C VAL A 215 5.68 21.14 4.65
N LYS A 216 4.88 21.13 3.59
CA LYS A 216 3.54 20.50 3.60
C LYS A 216 3.57 18.99 3.82
N SER A 217 4.67 18.34 3.46
CA SER A 217 4.90 16.90 3.58
C SER A 217 5.94 16.59 4.65
N GLY A 218 5.82 17.21 5.83
CA GLY A 218 6.84 17.14 6.89
C GLY A 218 7.22 15.73 7.35
N TYR A 219 6.37 14.72 7.09
CA TYR A 219 6.70 13.30 7.28
C TYR A 219 7.95 12.84 6.49
N ILE A 220 8.30 13.50 5.38
CA ILE A 220 9.53 13.24 4.62
C ILE A 220 10.77 13.48 5.49
N LEU A 221 10.76 14.54 6.30
CA LEU A 221 11.88 14.87 7.19
C LEU A 221 12.09 13.79 8.26
N HIS A 222 11.06 13.03 8.60
CA HIS A 222 11.15 11.89 9.52
C HIS A 222 11.68 10.60 8.86
N SER A 223 11.74 10.48 7.54
CA SER A 223 12.18 9.26 6.84
C SER A 223 13.63 8.84 7.15
N TYR A 224 13.98 7.56 6.98
CA TYR A 224 15.36 7.11 7.14
C TYR A 224 16.06 7.18 5.77
N PRO A 225 17.03 8.10 5.56
CA PRO A 225 17.53 8.43 4.23
C PRO A 225 18.17 7.24 3.50
N LYS A 226 18.80 6.30 4.23
CA LYS A 226 19.37 5.10 3.59
C LYS A 226 18.31 4.25 2.89
N TYR A 227 17.10 4.16 3.44
CA TYR A 227 16.00 3.46 2.76
C TYR A 227 15.59 4.17 1.50
N THR A 228 15.46 5.49 1.53
CA THR A 228 15.11 6.26 0.33
C THR A 228 16.19 6.13 -0.73
N LYS A 229 17.48 6.20 -0.36
CA LYS A 229 18.60 5.98 -1.28
C LYS A 229 18.57 4.59 -1.91
N GLU A 230 18.40 3.56 -1.10
CA GLU A 230 18.29 2.17 -1.59
C GLU A 230 17.08 1.99 -2.51
N VAL A 231 15.93 2.57 -2.15
CA VAL A 231 14.72 2.57 -2.99
C VAL A 231 14.95 3.29 -4.33
N LEU A 232 15.55 4.48 -4.30
CA LEU A 232 15.82 5.25 -5.52
C LEU A 232 16.85 4.57 -6.42
N ARG A 233 17.78 3.79 -5.85
CA ARG A 233 18.77 3.01 -6.61
C ARG A 233 18.15 1.73 -7.19
N ASP A 234 17.59 0.90 -6.33
CA ASP A 234 17.18 -0.48 -6.66
C ASP A 234 15.80 -0.54 -7.31
N PHE A 235 14.95 0.48 -7.07
CA PHE A 235 13.58 0.57 -7.58
C PHE A 235 13.36 1.87 -8.38
N HIS A 236 14.39 2.40 -9.04
CA HIS A 236 14.27 3.59 -9.90
C HIS A 236 13.17 3.45 -10.96
N ASN A 237 12.90 2.23 -11.42
CA ASN A 237 11.80 1.87 -12.30
C ASN A 237 10.88 0.86 -11.61
N ILE A 238 9.64 1.25 -11.30
CA ILE A 238 8.62 0.36 -10.75
C ILE A 238 7.50 0.21 -11.76
N ALA A 239 7.23 -1.05 -12.15
CA ALA A 239 6.18 -1.40 -13.10
C ALA A 239 6.28 -0.65 -14.45
N GLY A 240 7.51 -0.34 -14.91
CA GLY A 240 7.79 0.41 -16.13
C GLY A 240 7.63 1.93 -16.01
N GLY A 241 7.47 2.46 -14.79
CA GLY A 241 7.35 3.89 -14.51
C GLY A 241 8.51 4.42 -13.66
N ASP A 242 8.88 5.68 -13.89
CA ASP A 242 9.91 6.39 -13.12
C ASP A 242 9.42 6.68 -11.69
N LEU A 243 10.12 6.13 -10.70
CA LEU A 243 9.77 6.30 -9.29
C LEU A 243 9.90 7.76 -8.83
N LYS A 244 10.84 8.55 -9.36
CA LYS A 244 10.98 9.97 -8.98
C LYS A 244 9.69 10.72 -9.34
N LYS A 245 9.17 10.52 -10.56
CA LYS A 245 7.86 11.07 -10.98
C LYS A 245 6.71 10.58 -10.12
N ALA A 246 6.73 9.31 -9.71
CA ALA A 246 5.72 8.78 -8.82
C ALA A 246 5.74 9.43 -7.43
N ILE A 247 6.92 9.68 -6.86
CA ILE A 247 7.08 10.39 -5.59
C ILE A 247 6.58 11.84 -5.69
N LEU A 248 6.82 12.51 -6.83
CA LEU A 248 6.25 13.84 -7.08
C LEU A 248 4.72 13.83 -7.09
N GLY A 249 4.09 12.77 -7.59
CA GLY A 249 2.64 12.57 -7.49
C GLY A 249 2.21 12.23 -6.06
N CYS A 250 2.96 11.34 -5.39
CA CYS A 250 2.65 10.86 -4.06
C CYS A 250 3.90 10.81 -3.14
N PRO A 251 4.16 11.86 -2.35
CA PRO A 251 5.41 11.96 -1.60
C PRO A 251 5.56 10.95 -0.45
N LYS A 252 4.47 10.30 -0.03
CA LYS A 252 4.52 9.22 0.98
C LYS A 252 5.34 8.02 0.53
N LEU A 253 5.51 7.81 -0.78
CA LEU A 253 6.37 6.77 -1.34
C LEU A 253 7.82 6.92 -0.90
N PHE A 254 8.26 8.15 -0.60
CA PHE A 254 9.60 8.46 -0.11
C PHE A 254 9.96 7.73 1.20
N MET A 255 8.97 7.35 2.01
CA MET A 255 9.17 6.73 3.33
C MET A 255 9.14 5.20 3.33
N VAL A 256 8.79 4.58 2.20
CA VAL A 256 8.57 3.13 2.14
C VAL A 256 9.91 2.41 2.14
N SER A 257 10.04 1.33 2.91
CA SER A 257 11.28 0.56 2.97
C SER A 257 11.49 -0.28 1.70
N PRO A 258 12.75 -0.52 1.29
CA PRO A 258 13.08 -1.39 0.14
C PRO A 258 12.45 -2.78 0.23
N LYS A 259 12.49 -3.38 1.43
CA LYS A 259 11.86 -4.68 1.71
C LYS A 259 10.35 -4.67 1.47
N ASN A 260 9.66 -3.57 1.81
CA ASN A 260 8.22 -3.48 1.61
C ASN A 260 7.88 -3.31 0.12
N TYR A 261 8.68 -2.54 -0.64
CA TYR A 261 8.54 -2.47 -2.09
C TYR A 261 8.63 -3.85 -2.74
N ALA A 262 9.71 -4.59 -2.45
CA ALA A 262 9.91 -5.94 -2.97
C ALA A 262 8.74 -6.88 -2.64
N LYS A 263 8.32 -6.92 -1.36
CA LYS A 263 7.23 -7.80 -0.92
C LYS A 263 5.89 -7.44 -1.53
N ILE A 264 5.53 -6.15 -1.58
CA ILE A 264 4.26 -5.72 -2.17
C ILE A 264 4.25 -6.00 -3.67
N TYR A 265 5.35 -5.72 -4.38
CA TYR A 265 5.44 -6.03 -5.80
C TYR A 265 5.31 -7.53 -6.05
N GLY A 266 6.00 -8.37 -5.26
CA GLY A 266 5.88 -9.83 -5.32
C GLY A 266 4.43 -10.30 -5.13
N ILE A 267 3.73 -9.82 -4.10
CA ILE A 267 2.31 -10.14 -3.86
C ILE A 267 1.45 -9.72 -5.07
N LEU A 268 1.65 -8.52 -5.61
CA LEU A 268 0.89 -8.07 -6.77
C LEU A 268 1.11 -8.98 -8.00
N LYS A 269 2.31 -9.52 -8.18
CA LYS A 269 2.62 -10.48 -9.24
C LYS A 269 2.04 -11.87 -8.98
N GLU A 270 2.08 -12.37 -7.75
CA GLU A 270 1.44 -13.62 -7.34
C GLU A 270 -0.07 -13.61 -7.67
N HIS A 271 -0.73 -12.45 -7.51
CA HIS A 271 -2.14 -12.26 -7.86
C HIS A 271 -2.40 -11.88 -9.33
N ASN A 272 -1.40 -12.01 -10.21
CA ASN A 272 -1.49 -11.70 -11.65
C ASN A 272 -1.90 -10.25 -11.98
N ILE A 273 -1.46 -9.28 -11.16
CA ILE A 273 -1.71 -7.86 -11.45
C ILE A 273 -0.68 -7.34 -12.46
N SER A 274 -1.17 -6.78 -13.57
CA SER A 274 -0.33 -6.25 -14.64
C SER A 274 0.45 -5.01 -14.19
N ASP A 275 1.62 -4.77 -14.79
CA ASP A 275 2.41 -3.57 -14.50
C ASP A 275 1.67 -2.28 -14.86
N GLU A 276 0.82 -2.30 -15.88
CA GLU A 276 -0.04 -1.17 -16.22
C GLU A 276 -0.97 -0.78 -15.06
N THR A 277 -1.63 -1.77 -14.44
CA THR A 277 -2.50 -1.56 -13.29
C THR A 277 -1.71 -1.09 -12.06
N ILE A 278 -0.52 -1.65 -11.81
CA ILE A 278 0.36 -1.22 -10.72
C ILE A 278 0.79 0.24 -10.89
N ARG A 279 1.23 0.61 -12.10
CA ARG A 279 1.68 1.96 -12.45
C ARG A 279 0.59 3.01 -12.24
N ASN A 280 -0.66 2.66 -12.51
CA ASN A 280 -1.80 3.56 -12.30
C ASN A 280 -2.15 3.78 -10.82
N GLN A 281 -1.70 2.91 -9.91
CA GLN A 281 -2.04 2.97 -8.49
C GLN A 281 -0.85 2.65 -7.58
N LEU A 282 0.25 3.40 -7.74
CA LEU A 282 1.45 3.24 -6.90
C LEU A 282 1.22 3.54 -5.41
N ASN A 283 0.11 4.20 -5.05
CA ASN A 283 -0.30 4.39 -3.66
C ASN A 283 -0.46 3.07 -2.89
N ILE A 284 -0.58 1.93 -3.58
CA ILE A 284 -0.61 0.60 -2.97
C ILE A 284 0.62 0.31 -2.11
N PHE A 285 1.78 0.85 -2.48
CA PHE A 285 3.05 0.65 -1.75
C PHE A 285 3.09 1.33 -0.36
N GLN A 286 2.10 2.18 -0.05
CA GLN A 286 1.96 2.77 1.29
C GLN A 286 1.32 1.82 2.31
N LEU A 287 0.68 0.75 1.85
CA LEU A 287 0.07 -0.25 2.72
C LEU A 287 1.13 -1.23 3.24
N SER A 288 0.80 -1.96 4.30
CA SER A 288 1.65 -3.08 4.71
C SER A 288 1.49 -4.25 3.74
N PRO A 289 2.54 -5.06 3.49
CA PRO A 289 2.43 -6.25 2.65
C PRO A 289 1.28 -7.19 3.08
N GLN A 290 1.09 -7.37 4.38
CA GLN A 290 0.01 -8.19 4.93
C GLN A 290 -1.37 -7.62 4.60
N THR A 291 -1.53 -6.30 4.67
CA THR A 291 -2.79 -5.63 4.31
C THR A 291 -3.09 -5.76 2.82
N VAL A 292 -2.08 -5.64 1.96
CA VAL A 292 -2.26 -5.81 0.50
C VAL A 292 -2.72 -7.22 0.19
N LYS A 293 -2.02 -8.23 0.73
CA LYS A 293 -2.37 -9.65 0.55
C LYS A 293 -3.80 -9.96 1.01
N TYR A 294 -4.11 -9.62 2.27
CA TYR A 294 -5.44 -9.86 2.85
C TYR A 294 -6.56 -9.22 2.02
N ARG A 295 -6.39 -7.97 1.58
CA ARG A 295 -7.41 -7.26 0.81
C ARG A 295 -7.57 -7.81 -0.61
N LEU A 296 -6.49 -8.28 -1.25
CA LEU A 296 -6.56 -8.95 -2.54
C LEU A 296 -7.34 -10.27 -2.41
N GLU A 297 -7.00 -11.09 -1.42
CA GLU A 297 -7.70 -12.34 -1.14
C GLU A 297 -9.20 -12.11 -0.84
N GLU A 298 -9.55 -11.09 -0.05
CA GLU A 298 -10.95 -10.77 0.24
C GLU A 298 -11.73 -10.33 -1.02
N ILE A 299 -11.09 -9.53 -1.88
CA ILE A 299 -11.68 -9.08 -3.15
C ILE A 299 -11.86 -10.25 -4.12
N GLU A 300 -10.88 -11.14 -4.24
CA GLU A 300 -10.95 -12.32 -5.12
C GLU A 300 -12.04 -13.31 -4.68
N ASN A 301 -12.30 -13.40 -3.37
CA ASN A 301 -13.37 -14.23 -2.81
C ASN A 301 -14.77 -13.59 -2.94
N THR A 302 -14.87 -12.34 -3.40
CA THR A 302 -16.15 -11.63 -3.60
C THR A 302 -16.45 -11.55 -5.10
N PRO A 303 -17.38 -12.36 -5.65
CA PRO A 303 -17.62 -12.44 -7.11
C PRO A 303 -17.83 -11.08 -7.79
N GLU A 304 -18.62 -10.20 -7.16
CA GLU A 304 -18.95 -8.87 -7.68
C GLU A 304 -17.74 -7.94 -7.79
N LEU A 305 -16.71 -8.15 -6.96
CA LEU A 305 -15.48 -7.37 -6.99
C LEU A 305 -14.40 -8.05 -7.85
N ASN A 306 -14.33 -9.38 -7.82
CA ASN A 306 -13.34 -10.16 -8.57
C ASN A 306 -13.48 -9.95 -10.08
N ILE A 307 -14.70 -9.77 -10.59
CA ILE A 307 -14.93 -9.49 -12.02
C ILE A 307 -14.27 -8.19 -12.50
N LEU A 308 -13.97 -7.27 -11.58
CA LEU A 308 -13.30 -6.01 -11.86
C LEU A 308 -11.78 -6.13 -11.89
N LYS A 309 -11.21 -7.32 -11.64
CA LYS A 309 -9.75 -7.58 -11.59
C LYS A 309 -8.99 -7.15 -12.84
N HIS A 310 -9.65 -7.22 -14.00
CA HIS A 310 -9.06 -6.84 -15.28
C HIS A 310 -9.08 -5.33 -15.56
N ASN A 311 -9.67 -4.54 -14.67
CA ASN A 311 -9.68 -3.09 -14.82
C ASN A 311 -8.32 -2.50 -14.45
N VAL A 312 -7.81 -1.57 -15.26
CA VAL A 312 -6.57 -0.82 -14.98
C VAL A 312 -6.60 -0.02 -13.67
N ASN A 313 -7.79 0.25 -13.12
CA ASN A 313 -7.97 0.91 -11.83
C ASN A 313 -8.33 -0.06 -10.69
N PHE A 314 -8.27 -1.37 -10.90
CA PHE A 314 -8.66 -2.39 -9.92
C PHE A 314 -8.03 -2.17 -8.53
N LEU A 315 -6.75 -1.81 -8.49
CA LEU A 315 -6.04 -1.56 -7.22
C LEU A 315 -6.63 -0.42 -6.38
N LYS A 316 -7.52 0.41 -6.93
CA LYS A 316 -8.27 1.38 -6.11
C LYS A 316 -9.22 0.68 -5.13
N LEU A 317 -9.76 -0.48 -5.47
CA LEU A 317 -10.51 -1.31 -4.53
C LEU A 317 -9.63 -1.76 -3.37
N VAL A 318 -8.39 -2.17 -3.66
CA VAL A 318 -7.45 -2.60 -2.62
C VAL A 318 -7.06 -1.42 -1.73
N VAL A 319 -6.78 -0.25 -2.30
CA VAL A 319 -6.43 0.96 -1.53
C VAL A 319 -7.62 1.42 -0.66
N HIS A 320 -8.82 1.46 -1.22
CA HIS A 320 -10.06 1.93 -0.57
C HIS A 320 -10.99 0.79 -0.12
N HIS A 321 -10.42 -0.32 0.31
CA HIS A 321 -11.13 -1.58 0.57
C HIS A 321 -12.34 -1.45 1.48
N GLN A 322 -12.20 -0.81 2.65
CA GLN A 322 -13.31 -0.68 3.59
C GLN A 322 -14.50 0.08 2.98
N ARG A 323 -14.21 1.12 2.18
CA ARG A 323 -15.24 1.89 1.50
C ARG A 323 -15.90 1.07 0.39
N ALA A 324 -15.11 0.37 -0.41
CA ALA A 324 -15.63 -0.50 -1.45
C ALA A 324 -16.59 -1.55 -0.87
N LYS A 325 -16.20 -2.17 0.25
CA LYS A 325 -17.03 -3.14 0.98
C LYS A 325 -18.33 -2.52 1.50
N SER A 326 -18.27 -1.41 2.23
CA SER A 326 -19.47 -0.74 2.75
C SER A 326 -20.43 -0.30 1.63
N ARG A 327 -19.88 0.17 0.50
CA ARG A 327 -20.70 0.56 -0.66
C ARG A 327 -21.30 -0.64 -1.38
N LEU A 328 -20.57 -1.75 -1.50
CA LEU A 328 -21.10 -2.97 -2.06
C LEU A 328 -22.31 -3.46 -1.23
N SER A 329 -22.17 -3.53 0.09
CA SER A 329 -23.28 -3.93 0.97
C SER A 329 -24.50 -3.02 0.84
N PHE A 330 -24.30 -1.70 0.80
CA PHE A 330 -25.39 -0.74 0.58
C PHE A 330 -26.08 -0.91 -0.78
N LEU A 331 -25.33 -1.15 -1.85
CA LEU A 331 -25.89 -1.37 -3.18
C LEU A 331 -26.65 -2.70 -3.28
N GLN A 332 -26.18 -3.74 -2.57
CA GLN A 332 -26.87 -5.02 -2.46
C GLN A 332 -28.20 -4.88 -1.70
N GLU A 333 -28.26 -4.07 -0.64
CA GLU A 333 -29.52 -3.74 0.07
C GLU A 333 -30.53 -3.05 -0.85
N LEU A 334 -30.05 -2.22 -1.78
CA LEU A 334 -30.86 -1.57 -2.82
C LEU A 334 -31.18 -2.47 -4.03
N GLN A 335 -30.73 -3.73 -4.02
CA GLN A 335 -30.89 -4.69 -5.11
C GLN A 335 -30.32 -4.22 -6.46
N MET A 336 -29.34 -3.32 -6.45
CA MET A 336 -28.67 -2.87 -7.67
C MET A 336 -27.75 -3.97 -8.20
N LYS A 337 -27.85 -4.26 -9.49
CA LYS A 337 -27.12 -5.39 -10.11
C LYS A 337 -25.84 -4.94 -10.82
N CYS A 338 -25.77 -3.69 -11.27
CA CYS A 338 -24.61 -3.12 -11.95
C CYS A 338 -23.75 -2.33 -10.96
N LEU A 339 -22.48 -2.72 -10.83
CA LEU A 339 -21.57 -2.24 -9.80
C LEU A 339 -20.30 -1.65 -10.44
N PRO A 340 -20.37 -0.46 -11.07
CA PRO A 340 -19.22 0.12 -11.73
C PRO A 340 -18.13 0.49 -10.71
N LEU A 341 -16.87 0.26 -11.11
CA LEU A 341 -15.70 0.44 -10.25
C LEU A 341 -15.60 1.88 -9.68
N SER A 342 -16.02 2.86 -10.49
CA SER A 342 -16.05 4.27 -10.08
C SER A 342 -16.88 4.49 -8.83
N ILE A 343 -17.97 3.75 -8.65
CA ILE A 343 -18.88 3.92 -7.52
C ILE A 343 -18.32 3.27 -6.28
N LEU A 344 -17.71 2.10 -6.43
CA LEU A 344 -17.11 1.39 -5.30
C LEU A 344 -15.87 2.11 -4.77
N SER A 345 -15.09 2.76 -5.64
CA SER A 345 -13.75 3.27 -5.30
C SER A 345 -13.63 4.79 -5.11
N GLN A 346 -14.53 5.62 -5.66
CA GLN A 346 -14.35 7.09 -5.64
C GLN A 346 -14.61 7.73 -4.27
N ASP A 347 -14.03 8.91 -4.04
CA ASP A 347 -14.33 9.73 -2.85
C ASP A 347 -15.69 10.46 -2.92
N LYS A 348 -16.29 10.56 -4.12
CA LYS A 348 -17.57 11.26 -4.32
C LYS A 348 -18.75 10.53 -3.66
N PRO A 349 -19.79 11.26 -3.21
CA PRO A 349 -21.00 10.65 -2.66
C PRO A 349 -21.71 9.78 -3.70
N ILE A 350 -22.22 8.64 -3.25
CA ILE A 350 -22.95 7.67 -4.08
C ILE A 350 -24.37 8.14 -4.42
N ASP A 351 -24.88 9.09 -3.63
CA ASP A 351 -26.22 9.67 -3.68
C ASP A 351 -26.70 10.01 -5.08
N THR A 352 -25.90 10.66 -5.93
CA THR A 352 -26.37 11.07 -7.26
C THR A 352 -26.67 9.87 -8.15
N HIS A 353 -25.91 8.78 -8.03
CA HIS A 353 -26.16 7.58 -8.82
C HIS A 353 -27.40 6.83 -8.34
N VAL A 354 -27.56 6.73 -7.02
CA VAL A 354 -28.67 6.05 -6.36
C VAL A 354 -29.98 6.83 -6.50
N ARG A 355 -29.97 8.15 -6.29
CA ARG A 355 -31.15 9.03 -6.44
C ARG A 355 -31.72 9.00 -7.86
N ASN A 356 -30.85 8.82 -8.85
CA ASN A 356 -31.27 8.75 -10.25
C ASN A 356 -31.68 7.33 -10.68
N GLY A 357 -31.65 6.34 -9.79
CA GLY A 357 -32.01 4.95 -10.10
C GLY A 357 -31.18 4.32 -11.21
N MET A 358 -29.94 4.78 -11.41
CA MET A 358 -29.13 4.41 -12.56
C MET A 358 -28.48 3.03 -12.37
N ASP A 359 -29.17 1.92 -12.61
CA ASP A 359 -28.55 0.58 -12.56
C ASP A 359 -27.76 0.27 -13.86
N ILE A 360 -26.64 0.98 -14.05
CA ILE A 360 -25.80 0.89 -15.26
C ILE A 360 -24.32 0.80 -14.96
N ASN A 361 -23.62 -0.03 -15.74
CA ASN A 361 -22.17 -0.11 -15.73
C ASN A 361 -21.51 1.07 -16.48
N LYS A 362 -20.24 1.29 -16.21
CA LYS A 362 -19.41 2.17 -17.05
C LYS A 362 -18.88 1.38 -18.23
N LEU A 363 -18.90 2.00 -19.41
CA LEU A 363 -18.39 1.37 -20.63
C LEU A 363 -16.95 0.87 -20.48
N LYS A 364 -16.08 1.62 -19.78
CA LYS A 364 -14.69 1.20 -19.54
C LYS A 364 -14.60 -0.12 -18.79
N ASP A 365 -15.50 -0.37 -17.84
CA ASP A 365 -15.51 -1.59 -17.04
C ASP A 365 -16.00 -2.77 -17.89
N VAL A 366 -17.05 -2.57 -18.69
CA VAL A 366 -17.55 -3.57 -19.65
C VAL A 366 -16.50 -3.92 -20.71
N LEU A 367 -15.83 -2.92 -21.30
CA LEU A 367 -14.79 -3.15 -22.30
C LEU A 367 -13.56 -3.85 -21.70
N ALA A 368 -13.19 -3.54 -20.45
CA ALA A 368 -12.09 -4.20 -19.77
C ALA A 368 -12.38 -5.70 -19.53
N LEU A 369 -13.60 -6.03 -19.09
CA LEU A 369 -14.06 -7.42 -18.96
C LEU A 369 -14.09 -8.14 -20.32
N LEU A 370 -14.68 -7.53 -21.35
CA LEU A 370 -14.76 -8.18 -22.67
C LEU A 370 -13.37 -8.37 -23.29
N LYS A 371 -12.43 -7.45 -23.07
CA LYS A 371 -11.04 -7.59 -23.49
C LYS A 371 -10.38 -8.81 -22.83
N SER A 372 -10.60 -9.03 -21.54
CA SER A 372 -10.02 -10.19 -20.84
C SER A 372 -10.64 -11.50 -21.29
N LEU A 373 -11.96 -11.55 -21.51
CA LEU A 373 -12.66 -12.75 -21.97
C LEU A 373 -12.33 -13.11 -23.43
N LEU A 374 -12.31 -12.12 -24.33
CA LEU A 374 -12.14 -12.36 -25.77
C LEU A 374 -10.67 -12.37 -26.22
N GLY A 375 -9.75 -11.78 -25.45
CA GLY A 375 -8.35 -11.62 -25.84
C GLY A 375 -8.14 -10.72 -27.05
N LYS A 376 -9.10 -9.82 -27.36
CA LYS A 376 -9.06 -8.89 -28.50
C LYS A 376 -9.10 -7.44 -28.04
N ASP A 377 -8.55 -6.55 -28.86
CA ASP A 377 -8.64 -5.10 -28.60
C ASP A 377 -10.12 -4.63 -28.63
N PRO A 378 -10.54 -3.78 -27.67
CA PRO A 378 -11.89 -3.21 -27.64
C PRO A 378 -12.39 -2.62 -28.96
N LYS A 379 -11.50 -2.08 -29.79
CA LYS A 379 -11.84 -1.51 -31.10
C LYS A 379 -12.57 -2.49 -32.02
N HIS A 380 -12.35 -3.80 -31.86
CA HIS A 380 -12.99 -4.81 -32.70
C HIS A 380 -14.47 -5.04 -32.40
N PHE A 381 -14.91 -4.80 -31.16
CA PHE A 381 -16.27 -5.16 -30.72
C PHE A 381 -17.04 -3.98 -30.12
N GLU A 382 -16.39 -2.87 -29.76
CA GLU A 382 -17.04 -1.70 -29.14
C GLU A 382 -18.19 -1.15 -30.00
N LYS A 383 -17.97 -0.98 -31.32
CA LYS A 383 -19.01 -0.48 -32.23
C LYS A 383 -20.21 -1.41 -32.30
N SER A 384 -19.98 -2.73 -32.28
CA SER A 384 -21.06 -3.72 -32.30
C SER A 384 -21.81 -3.75 -30.99
N LEU A 385 -21.11 -3.65 -29.86
CA LEU A 385 -21.69 -3.62 -28.53
C LEU A 385 -22.62 -2.40 -28.35
N ARG A 386 -22.16 -1.21 -28.74
CA ARG A 386 -22.91 0.06 -28.63
C ARG A 386 -24.21 0.09 -29.43
N ARG A 387 -24.38 -0.79 -30.43
CA ARG A 387 -25.64 -0.90 -31.19
C ARG A 387 -26.78 -1.44 -30.35
N HIS A 388 -26.48 -2.18 -29.27
CA HIS A 388 -27.52 -2.73 -28.41
C HIS A 388 -27.99 -1.68 -27.38
N PRO A 389 -29.31 -1.44 -27.22
CA PRO A 389 -29.81 -0.38 -26.35
C PRO A 389 -29.41 -0.56 -24.88
N PHE A 390 -29.33 -1.81 -24.41
CA PHE A 390 -29.04 -2.14 -23.01
C PHE A 390 -27.58 -2.56 -22.73
N HIS A 391 -26.63 -2.22 -23.60
CA HIS A 391 -25.24 -2.68 -23.50
C HIS A 391 -24.50 -2.30 -22.20
N LEU A 392 -25.03 -1.38 -21.39
CA LEU A 392 -24.50 -1.01 -20.07
C LEU A 392 -25.37 -1.48 -18.91
N ALA A 393 -26.63 -1.85 -19.15
CA ALA A 393 -27.60 -2.19 -18.10
C ALA A 393 -27.55 -3.68 -17.72
N VAL A 394 -26.72 -4.48 -18.40
CA VAL A 394 -26.54 -5.90 -18.08
C VAL A 394 -25.41 -6.06 -17.06
N PRO A 395 -25.64 -6.77 -15.93
CA PRO A 395 -24.61 -7.01 -14.92
C PRO A 395 -23.39 -7.73 -15.49
N LEU A 396 -22.20 -7.30 -15.07
CA LEU A 396 -20.94 -7.87 -15.56
C LEU A 396 -20.87 -9.39 -15.35
N GLN A 397 -21.34 -9.88 -14.21
CA GLN A 397 -21.35 -11.31 -13.88
C GLN A 397 -22.15 -12.13 -14.90
N ARG A 398 -23.28 -11.60 -15.37
CA ARG A 398 -24.11 -12.25 -16.38
C ARG A 398 -23.40 -12.34 -17.73
N ILE A 399 -22.59 -11.33 -18.08
CA ILE A 399 -21.80 -11.31 -19.32
C ILE A 399 -20.74 -12.42 -19.26
N GLU A 400 -20.04 -12.56 -18.15
CA GLU A 400 -19.04 -13.61 -17.91
C GLU A 400 -19.67 -15.01 -17.93
N ASP A 401 -20.76 -15.22 -17.19
CA ASP A 401 -21.50 -16.49 -17.18
C ASP A 401 -21.96 -16.93 -18.58
N THR A 402 -22.39 -15.95 -19.39
CA THR A 402 -22.86 -16.19 -20.76
C THR A 402 -21.70 -16.54 -21.68
N PHE A 403 -20.56 -15.85 -21.53
CA PHE A 403 -19.35 -16.19 -22.26
C PHE A 403 -18.90 -17.63 -21.96
N ASP A 404 -18.81 -17.99 -20.69
CA ASP A 404 -18.44 -19.34 -20.24
C ASP A 404 -19.40 -20.41 -20.77
N CYS A 405 -20.69 -20.10 -20.80
CA CYS A 405 -21.72 -20.98 -21.37
C CYS A 405 -21.45 -21.26 -22.87
N LEU A 406 -21.13 -20.23 -23.65
CA LEU A 406 -20.84 -20.36 -25.09
C LEU A 406 -19.52 -21.11 -25.33
N VAL A 407 -18.48 -20.85 -24.55
CA VAL A 407 -17.21 -21.58 -24.63
C VAL A 407 -17.40 -23.06 -24.29
N LYS A 408 -18.18 -23.39 -23.26
CA LYS A 408 -18.55 -24.79 -22.92
C LYS A 408 -19.30 -25.47 -24.07
N MET A 409 -20.08 -24.72 -24.84
CA MET A 409 -20.75 -25.20 -26.07
C MET A 409 -19.83 -25.26 -27.30
N LYS A 410 -18.53 -25.07 -27.15
CA LYS A 410 -17.49 -25.15 -28.20
C LYS A 410 -17.56 -24.02 -29.24
N PHE A 411 -18.14 -22.86 -28.89
CA PHE A 411 -18.00 -21.66 -29.71
C PHE A 411 -16.61 -21.04 -29.51
N GLN A 412 -15.96 -20.67 -30.61
CA GLN A 412 -14.67 -20.00 -30.58
C GLN A 412 -14.82 -18.52 -30.20
N SER A 413 -13.85 -17.98 -29.45
CA SER A 413 -13.84 -16.57 -29.02
C SER A 413 -13.92 -15.59 -30.20
N ASP A 414 -13.33 -15.93 -31.36
CA ASP A 414 -13.42 -15.12 -32.57
C ASP A 414 -14.85 -15.04 -33.14
N ALA A 415 -15.62 -16.12 -33.04
CA ALA A 415 -17.02 -16.13 -33.46
C ALA A 415 -17.90 -15.32 -32.50
N ILE A 416 -17.64 -15.46 -31.19
CA ILE A 416 -18.33 -14.68 -30.14
C ILE A 416 -18.02 -13.18 -30.29
N CYS A 417 -16.77 -12.82 -30.55
CA CYS A 417 -16.34 -11.44 -30.76
C CYS A 417 -17.08 -10.74 -31.91
N LYS A 418 -17.36 -11.47 -33.01
CA LYS A 418 -18.14 -10.95 -34.14
C LYS A 418 -19.61 -10.71 -33.82
N VAL A 419 -20.13 -11.38 -32.79
CA VAL A 419 -21.54 -11.30 -32.36
C VAL A 419 -21.60 -10.91 -30.88
N VAL A 420 -20.78 -9.94 -30.45
CA VAL A 420 -20.57 -9.63 -29.01
C VAL A 420 -21.86 -9.32 -28.24
N SER A 421 -22.89 -8.79 -28.91
CA SER A 421 -24.19 -8.49 -28.30
C SER A 421 -24.88 -9.73 -27.73
N ILE A 422 -24.57 -10.93 -28.21
CA ILE A 422 -25.13 -12.17 -27.65
C ILE A 422 -24.78 -12.37 -26.18
N LEU A 423 -23.67 -11.80 -25.71
CA LEU A 423 -23.22 -11.90 -24.31
C LEU A 423 -24.12 -11.12 -23.34
N LEU A 424 -25.00 -10.26 -23.85
CA LEU A 424 -25.96 -9.49 -23.05
C LEU A 424 -27.19 -10.31 -22.66
N TYR A 425 -27.39 -11.48 -23.27
CA TYR A 425 -28.60 -12.27 -23.13
C TYR A 425 -28.44 -13.40 -22.10
N PRO A 426 -29.49 -13.74 -21.34
CA PRO A 426 -29.44 -14.82 -20.37
C PRO A 426 -29.09 -16.18 -20.99
N ARG A 427 -28.30 -16.97 -20.24
CA ARG A 427 -27.88 -18.32 -20.62
C ARG A 427 -29.04 -19.25 -21.01
N SER A 428 -30.18 -19.15 -20.33
CA SER A 428 -31.36 -19.99 -20.57
C SER A 428 -31.99 -19.68 -21.92
N THR A 429 -32.14 -18.39 -22.21
CA THR A 429 -32.67 -17.88 -23.47
C THR A 429 -31.80 -18.29 -24.66
N ILE A 430 -30.47 -18.19 -24.52
CA ILE A 430 -29.52 -18.65 -25.54
C ILE A 430 -29.64 -20.16 -25.77
N LYS A 431 -29.73 -20.97 -24.70
CA LYS A 431 -29.92 -22.43 -24.81
C LYS A 431 -31.22 -22.80 -25.52
N ALA A 432 -32.32 -22.13 -25.17
CA ALA A 432 -33.63 -22.37 -25.77
C ALA A 432 -33.62 -22.04 -27.27
N ALA A 433 -33.08 -20.87 -27.63
CA ALA A 433 -32.95 -20.45 -29.02
C ALA A 433 -32.00 -21.35 -29.83
N LEU A 434 -30.91 -21.83 -29.23
CA LEU A 434 -30.04 -22.84 -29.85
C LEU A 434 -30.77 -24.15 -30.14
N LYS A 435 -31.61 -24.62 -29.21
CA LYS A 435 -32.44 -25.82 -29.42
C LYS A 435 -33.44 -25.61 -30.56
N GLU A 436 -34.11 -24.46 -30.58
CA GLU A 436 -35.06 -24.10 -31.64
C GLU A 436 -34.39 -24.05 -33.02
N VAL A 437 -33.21 -23.43 -33.13
CA VAL A 437 -32.43 -23.37 -34.36
C VAL A 437 -31.99 -24.76 -34.85
N ARG A 438 -31.60 -25.65 -33.94
CA ARG A 438 -31.20 -27.03 -34.28
C ARG A 438 -32.39 -27.90 -34.71
N SER A 439 -33.56 -27.70 -34.11
CA SER A 439 -34.76 -28.46 -34.43
C SER A 439 -35.41 -28.04 -35.75
N ASN A 440 -35.07 -26.87 -36.30
CA ASN A 440 -35.63 -26.41 -37.56
C ASN A 440 -34.81 -26.95 -38.76
N PRO A 441 -35.36 -27.86 -39.58
CA PRO A 441 -34.62 -28.54 -40.65
C PRO A 441 -34.17 -27.60 -41.80
N ILE A 442 -34.84 -26.46 -41.98
CA ILE A 442 -34.49 -25.46 -43.00
C ILE A 442 -33.30 -24.62 -42.51
N LEU A 443 -33.36 -24.17 -41.26
CA LEU A 443 -32.33 -23.33 -40.66
C LEU A 443 -31.06 -24.13 -40.29
N GLY A 444 -31.20 -25.38 -39.88
CA GLY A 444 -30.07 -26.25 -39.51
C GLY A 444 -29.15 -26.61 -40.68
N ARG A 445 -29.68 -26.63 -41.93
CA ARG A 445 -28.93 -27.01 -43.14
C ARG A 445 -28.17 -25.83 -43.78
N CYS A 446 -28.67 -24.61 -43.65
CA CYS A 446 -28.06 -23.42 -44.29
C CYS A 446 -26.90 -22.80 -43.52
N VAL A 447 -26.65 -23.21 -42.27
CA VAL A 447 -25.70 -22.53 -41.39
C VAL A 447 -24.40 -23.32 -41.23
N THR A 448 -23.38 -22.92 -42.00
CA THR A 448 -22.08 -23.59 -42.03
C THR A 448 -21.12 -23.07 -40.96
N SER A 449 -21.10 -21.77 -40.69
CA SER A 449 -20.12 -21.16 -39.76
C SER A 449 -20.67 -20.90 -38.34
N GLN A 450 -19.79 -20.92 -37.34
CA GLN A 450 -20.16 -20.66 -35.94
C GLN A 450 -20.77 -19.26 -35.73
N PHE A 451 -20.26 -18.24 -36.42
CA PHE A 451 -20.77 -16.87 -36.28
C PHE A 451 -22.19 -16.73 -36.85
N GLN A 452 -22.51 -17.40 -37.96
CA GLN A 452 -23.86 -17.41 -38.51
C GLN A 452 -24.84 -18.11 -37.56
N LYS A 453 -24.40 -19.18 -36.88
CA LYS A 453 -25.22 -19.85 -35.84
C LYS A 453 -25.56 -18.88 -34.71
N LEU A 454 -24.57 -18.14 -34.20
CA LEU A 454 -24.80 -17.16 -33.13
C LEU A 454 -25.71 -16.01 -33.59
N ASN A 455 -25.55 -15.50 -34.82
CA ASN A 455 -26.45 -14.49 -35.36
C ASN A 455 -27.89 -15.00 -35.51
N LEU A 456 -28.06 -16.26 -35.92
CA LEU A 456 -29.40 -16.85 -36.04
C LEU A 456 -30.04 -17.06 -34.67
N VAL A 457 -29.27 -17.48 -33.66
CA VAL A 457 -29.72 -17.55 -32.27
C VAL A 457 -30.19 -16.18 -31.80
N LEU A 458 -29.38 -15.13 -32.02
CA LEU A 458 -29.74 -13.76 -31.67
C LEU A 458 -31.02 -13.30 -32.38
N TYR A 459 -31.15 -13.60 -33.67
CA TYR A 459 -32.36 -13.34 -34.45
C TYR A 459 -33.59 -14.06 -33.87
N THR A 460 -33.49 -15.34 -33.52
CA THR A 460 -34.58 -16.12 -32.93
C THR A 460 -35.05 -15.54 -31.59
N ILE A 461 -34.12 -15.02 -30.79
CA ILE A 461 -34.44 -14.32 -29.54
C ILE A 461 -35.15 -13.01 -29.85
N GLU A 462 -34.52 -12.13 -30.63
CA GLU A 462 -35.01 -10.77 -30.89
C GLU A 462 -36.29 -10.71 -31.72
N LYS A 463 -36.54 -11.71 -32.59
CA LYS A 463 -37.81 -11.82 -33.33
C LYS A 463 -39.01 -11.87 -32.39
N LYS A 464 -38.88 -12.52 -31.23
CA LYS A 464 -39.95 -12.59 -30.21
C LYS A 464 -40.18 -11.26 -29.48
N HIS A 465 -39.23 -10.34 -29.59
CA HIS A 465 -39.25 -9.03 -28.93
C HIS A 465 -39.23 -7.86 -29.92
N HIS A 466 -39.58 -8.10 -31.18
CA HIS A 466 -39.61 -7.07 -32.23
C HIS A 466 -38.31 -6.27 -32.34
N PHE A 467 -37.15 -6.91 -32.10
CA PHE A 467 -35.82 -6.28 -32.19
C PHE A 467 -35.62 -5.08 -31.27
N THR A 468 -36.34 -5.02 -30.16
CA THR A 468 -36.22 -3.96 -29.15
C THR A 468 -35.00 -4.10 -28.24
N GLY A 469 -34.34 -5.26 -28.23
CA GLY A 469 -33.28 -5.59 -27.28
C GLY A 469 -33.81 -6.05 -25.91
N ASN A 470 -35.13 -6.11 -25.71
CA ASN A 470 -35.74 -6.50 -24.43
C ASN A 470 -35.55 -7.98 -24.08
N GLY A 471 -35.05 -8.80 -25.01
CA GLY A 471 -34.74 -10.21 -24.75
C GLY A 471 -33.67 -10.42 -23.67
N VAL A 472 -32.93 -9.37 -23.27
CA VAL A 472 -31.96 -9.42 -22.17
C VAL A 472 -32.59 -9.58 -20.78
N TRP A 473 -33.89 -9.28 -20.63
CA TRP A 473 -34.61 -9.31 -19.35
C TRP A 473 -35.40 -10.60 -19.12
N LEU A 474 -35.37 -11.54 -20.06
CA LEU A 474 -36.00 -12.86 -19.92
C LEU A 474 -35.17 -13.75 -18.98
N ASP A 475 -35.32 -13.53 -17.67
CA ASP A 475 -34.96 -14.56 -16.72
C ASP A 475 -36.10 -15.58 -16.68
N SER A 476 -35.79 -16.83 -17.02
CA SER A 476 -36.73 -17.94 -16.82
C SER A 476 -36.92 -18.07 -15.32
N SER A 477 -38.03 -17.56 -14.80
CA SER A 477 -38.50 -17.85 -13.45
C SER A 477 -38.46 -19.37 -13.27
N ASN A 478 -37.63 -19.84 -12.32
CA ASN A 478 -37.56 -21.18 -11.70
C ASN A 478 -36.14 -21.79 -11.58
N ASP A 479 -35.15 -21.01 -11.15
CA ASP A 479 -34.02 -21.59 -10.42
C ASP A 479 -33.89 -20.79 -9.10
N ILE A 480 -34.15 -21.47 -7.98
CA ILE A 480 -34.11 -21.03 -6.56
C ILE A 480 -35.45 -20.52 -5.97
N THR A 481 -36.31 -21.46 -5.55
CA THR A 481 -36.91 -21.53 -4.18
C THR A 481 -37.76 -22.79 -4.00
N THR A 482 -37.14 -23.97 -3.93
CA THR A 482 -37.67 -25.13 -3.17
C THR A 482 -36.53 -26.13 -2.94
N ASN A 483 -35.76 -25.90 -1.89
CA ASN A 483 -35.02 -26.95 -1.19
C ASN A 483 -34.64 -26.44 0.21
N SER A 484 -35.66 -26.32 1.07
CA SER A 484 -35.54 -26.53 2.51
C SER A 484 -36.90 -26.29 3.19
N THR A 485 -37.81 -27.25 3.04
CA THR A 485 -38.83 -27.53 4.06
C THR A 485 -39.12 -29.03 4.06
N ASN A 486 -38.86 -29.63 5.23
CA ASN A 486 -39.37 -30.90 5.74
C ASN A 486 -38.92 -32.20 5.07
N LYS A 487 -38.02 -32.90 5.77
CA LYS A 487 -38.26 -34.28 6.23
C LYS A 487 -37.46 -34.54 7.51
N ASP A 488 -38.24 -34.73 8.58
CA ASP A 488 -38.00 -35.37 9.88
C ASP A 488 -36.79 -34.99 10.75
#